data_AF-A0A8S3I6R0-F1
#
_entry.id   AF-A0A8S3I6R0-F1
#
_cell.length_a   1.000
_cell.length_b   1.000
_cell.length_c   1.000
_cell.angle_alpha   90.00
_cell.angle_beta   90.00
_cell.angle_gamma   90.00
#
_symmetry.space_group_name_H-M   'P 1'
#
loop_
_entity.id
_entity.type
_entity.pdbx_description
1 polymer ?
#
loop_
_entity_poly.entity_id
_entity_poly.type
_entity_poly.pdbx_seq_one_letter_code
_entity_poly.pdbx_strand_id
1 'polypeptide(L)'
;MNYLKLLIDPENSITVSVMEKTEFLSFFYFRSMSVLLAPLMANTIDLKLTRDDFHIAQLQHLIIDFLIFCIEHHTYHIRNFLQKKDLLKRILVLLKSKHQFLQLSALRLLRRIVGLKDEQYNLTIVRNNLFAPIVDAFKANKRRYNLLNSAMIELFEFIRIEIINTLINYIVENFYSDFESITYVKTFQDLKLYYNAQRDKRER
;
A
#
# COMPACT_ATOMS: atom_id res chain seq x y z
N MET A 1 -12.86 0.44 15.94
CA MET A 1 -11.81 -0.51 15.47
C MET A 1 -10.81 -0.88 16.55
N ASN A 2 -10.48 -0.03 17.54
CA ASN A 2 -9.47 -0.35 18.56
C ASN A 2 -9.77 -1.63 19.37
N TYR A 3 -11.03 -1.88 19.75
CA TYR A 3 -11.41 -3.13 20.41
C TYR A 3 -11.24 -4.36 19.51
N LEU A 4 -11.49 -4.23 18.20
CA LEU A 4 -11.27 -5.32 17.25
C LEU A 4 -9.77 -5.62 17.09
N LYS A 5 -8.93 -4.58 17.04
CA LYS A 5 -7.47 -4.75 17.05
C LYS A 5 -7.02 -5.47 18.32
N LEU A 6 -7.52 -5.04 19.48
CA LEU A 6 -7.20 -5.65 20.77
C LEU A 6 -7.58 -7.14 20.84
N LEU A 7 -8.72 -7.52 20.24
CA LEU A 7 -9.19 -8.91 20.18
C LEU A 7 -8.39 -9.81 19.23
N ILE A 8 -7.74 -9.24 18.22
CA ILE A 8 -7.03 -10.00 17.17
C ILE A 8 -5.51 -9.83 17.30
N ASP A 9 -5.05 -9.03 18.26
CA ASP A 9 -3.63 -8.85 18.54
C ASP A 9 -2.98 -10.15 19.06
N PRO A 10 -1.98 -10.71 18.35
CA PRO A 10 -1.27 -11.89 18.78
C PRO A 10 -0.60 -11.73 20.16
N GLU A 11 -0.25 -10.51 20.55
CA GLU A 11 0.47 -10.20 21.79
C GLU A 11 -0.45 -10.14 23.02
N ASN A 12 -1.75 -9.84 22.85
CA ASN A 12 -2.68 -9.72 23.98
C ASN A 12 -3.09 -11.06 24.60
N SER A 13 -2.70 -12.17 23.99
CA SER A 13 -2.99 -13.53 24.46
C SER A 13 -1.70 -14.20 24.97
N ILE A 14 -1.18 -13.68 26.08
CA ILE A 14 0.07 -14.16 26.72
C ILE A 14 -0.07 -15.62 27.21
N THR A 15 -1.31 -16.11 27.35
CA THR A 15 -1.64 -17.45 27.86
C THR A 15 -1.99 -18.49 26.78
N VAL A 16 -2.05 -18.11 25.49
CA VAL A 16 -2.51 -18.99 24.40
C VAL A 16 -1.32 -19.54 23.61
N SER A 17 -1.38 -20.83 23.24
CA SER A 17 -0.29 -21.48 22.49
C SER A 17 -0.15 -20.91 21.07
N VAL A 18 1.05 -21.00 20.49
CA VAL A 18 1.32 -20.57 19.10
C VAL A 18 0.41 -21.28 18.08
N MET A 19 0.04 -22.54 18.35
CA MET A 19 -0.85 -23.34 17.50
C MET A 19 -2.29 -22.79 17.52
N GLU A 20 -2.84 -22.51 18.69
CA GLU A 20 -4.19 -21.95 18.84
C GLU A 20 -4.28 -20.55 18.21
N LYS A 21 -3.23 -19.72 18.33
CA LYS A 21 -3.15 -18.41 17.65
C LYS A 21 -3.21 -18.55 16.13
N THR A 22 -2.47 -19.53 15.60
CA THR A 22 -2.42 -19.84 14.16
C THR A 22 -3.78 -20.32 13.64
N GLU A 23 -4.46 -21.18 14.39
CA GLU A 23 -5.79 -21.70 14.05
C GLU A 23 -6.84 -20.59 14.09
N PHE A 24 -6.83 -19.76 15.13
CA PHE A 24 -7.72 -18.60 15.25
C PHE A 24 -7.55 -17.64 14.08
N LEU A 25 -6.31 -17.23 13.74
CA LEU A 25 -6.06 -16.35 12.62
C LEU A 25 -6.52 -16.98 11.30
N SER A 26 -6.27 -18.28 11.11
CA SER A 26 -6.75 -19.00 9.92
C SER A 26 -8.28 -18.94 9.80
N PHE A 27 -9.00 -19.18 10.90
CA PHE A 27 -10.46 -19.08 10.93
C PHE A 27 -10.94 -17.64 10.70
N PHE A 28 -10.30 -16.65 11.33
CA PHE A 28 -10.63 -15.23 11.18
C PHE A 28 -10.53 -14.78 9.71
N TYR A 29 -9.42 -15.10 9.03
CA TYR A 29 -9.23 -14.76 7.62
C TYR A 29 -10.17 -15.53 6.70
N PHE A 30 -10.52 -16.76 7.05
CA PHE A 30 -11.45 -17.58 6.29
C PHE A 30 -12.90 -17.06 6.36
N ARG A 31 -13.37 -16.69 7.56
CA ARG A 31 -14.80 -16.45 7.82
C ARG A 31 -15.17 -14.98 8.03
N SER A 32 -14.32 -14.20 8.70
CA SER A 32 -14.69 -12.87 9.20
C SER A 32 -14.13 -11.74 8.34
N MET A 33 -12.94 -11.92 7.77
CA MET A 33 -12.25 -10.85 7.03
C MET A 33 -13.03 -10.38 5.80
N SER A 34 -13.70 -11.30 5.09
CA SER A 34 -14.53 -10.95 3.93
C SER A 34 -15.70 -10.03 4.29
N VAL A 35 -16.33 -10.25 5.45
CA VAL A 35 -17.45 -9.45 5.95
C VAL A 35 -16.96 -8.04 6.32
N LEU A 36 -15.82 -7.96 7.02
CA LEU A 36 -15.21 -6.68 7.41
C LEU A 36 -14.81 -5.82 6.21
N LEU A 37 -14.38 -6.45 5.11
CA LEU A 37 -13.98 -5.76 3.89
C LEU A 37 -15.14 -5.48 2.93
N ALA A 38 -16.31 -6.08 3.12
CA ALA A 38 -17.43 -5.96 2.19
C ALA A 38 -17.78 -4.49 1.84
N PRO A 39 -17.81 -3.54 2.79
CA PRO A 39 -18.06 -2.13 2.46
C PRO A 39 -16.97 -1.50 1.57
N LEU A 40 -15.70 -1.90 1.77
CA LEU A 40 -14.59 -1.45 0.92
C LEU A 40 -14.71 -2.03 -0.48
N MET A 41 -14.99 -3.33 -0.59
CA MET A 41 -15.12 -4.01 -1.88
C MET A 41 -16.31 -3.46 -2.68
N ALA A 42 -17.43 -3.16 -2.02
CA ALA A 42 -18.61 -2.59 -2.66
C ALA A 42 -18.35 -1.14 -3.17
N ASN A 43 -17.64 -0.32 -2.39
CA ASN A 43 -17.37 1.07 -2.78
C ASN A 43 -16.26 1.23 -3.83
N THR A 44 -15.56 0.15 -4.16
CA THR A 44 -14.44 0.10 -5.11
C THR A 44 -14.68 -0.90 -6.24
N ILE A 45 -15.95 -1.23 -6.49
CA ILE A 45 -16.36 -2.16 -7.54
C ILE A 45 -15.87 -1.66 -8.91
N ASP A 46 -15.46 -2.61 -9.76
CA ASP A 46 -14.87 -2.34 -11.09
C ASP A 46 -13.72 -1.32 -11.09
N LEU A 47 -12.98 -1.25 -9.97
CA LEU A 47 -11.89 -0.30 -9.76
C LEU A 47 -12.32 1.17 -9.86
N LYS A 48 -13.57 1.47 -9.51
CA LYS A 48 -14.15 2.82 -9.48
C LYS A 48 -14.64 3.15 -8.08
N LEU A 49 -14.46 4.42 -7.69
CA LEU A 49 -14.98 4.94 -6.43
C LEU A 49 -16.47 5.26 -6.61
N THR A 50 -17.34 4.48 -5.97
CA THR A 50 -18.80 4.60 -6.15
C THR A 50 -19.38 5.78 -5.36
N ARG A 51 -19.01 5.91 -4.08
CA ARG A 51 -19.54 6.91 -3.16
C ARG A 51 -18.43 7.50 -2.29
N ASP A 52 -18.48 8.82 -2.10
CA ASP A 52 -17.39 9.57 -1.47
C ASP A 52 -17.91 10.71 -0.57
N ASP A 53 -18.94 10.45 0.21
CA ASP A 53 -19.28 11.33 1.34
C ASP A 53 -18.40 11.04 2.56
N PHE A 54 -18.46 11.94 3.54
CA PHE A 54 -17.62 11.87 4.73
C PHE A 54 -17.80 10.58 5.53
N HIS A 55 -19.03 10.07 5.65
CA HIS A 55 -19.31 8.87 6.45
C HIS A 55 -18.70 7.62 5.78
N ILE A 56 -18.90 7.47 4.48
CA ILE A 56 -18.26 6.38 3.72
C ILE A 56 -16.75 6.51 3.77
N ALA A 57 -16.19 7.71 3.58
CA ALA A 57 -14.74 7.92 3.63
C ALA A 57 -14.15 7.56 5.00
N GLN A 58 -14.83 7.89 6.09
CA GLN A 58 -14.44 7.51 7.44
C GLN A 58 -14.47 5.99 7.65
N LEU A 59 -15.51 5.31 7.16
CA LEU A 59 -15.59 3.85 7.23
C LEU A 59 -14.45 3.18 6.44
N GLN A 60 -14.18 3.65 5.22
CA GLN A 60 -13.06 3.15 4.40
C GLN A 60 -11.71 3.35 5.12
N HIS A 61 -11.52 4.51 5.72
CA HIS A 61 -10.33 4.81 6.53
C HIS A 61 -10.16 3.82 7.69
N LEU A 62 -11.23 3.55 8.45
CA LEU A 62 -11.20 2.58 9.56
C LEU A 62 -10.86 1.16 9.10
N ILE A 63 -11.38 0.75 7.94
CA ILE A 63 -11.06 -0.55 7.33
C ILE A 63 -9.58 -0.61 6.93
N ILE A 64 -9.06 0.43 6.29
CA ILE A 64 -7.64 0.51 5.92
C ILE A 64 -6.74 0.50 7.16
N ASP A 65 -7.10 1.24 8.20
CA ASP A 65 -6.33 1.31 9.44
C ASP A 65 -6.31 -0.05 10.19
N PHE A 66 -7.40 -0.81 10.10
CA PHE A 66 -7.45 -2.18 10.57
C PHE A 66 -6.60 -3.13 9.71
N LEU A 67 -6.60 -2.96 8.38
CA LEU A 67 -5.73 -3.73 7.48
C LEU A 67 -4.25 -3.46 7.73
N ILE A 68 -3.87 -2.21 8.00
CA ILE A 68 -2.48 -1.85 8.36
C ILE A 68 -2.04 -2.64 9.60
N PHE A 69 -2.88 -2.65 10.64
CA PHE A 69 -2.62 -3.46 11.83
C PHE A 69 -2.46 -4.95 11.47
N CYS A 70 -3.35 -5.51 10.66
CA CYS A 70 -3.23 -6.91 10.23
C CYS A 70 -1.92 -7.19 9.46
N ILE A 71 -1.46 -6.24 8.64
CA ILE A 71 -0.19 -6.32 7.89
C ILE A 71 1.01 -6.33 8.83
N GLU A 72 0.96 -5.51 9.89
CA GLU A 72 2.04 -5.38 10.87
C GLU A 72 2.13 -6.59 11.83
N HIS A 73 0.98 -7.20 12.17
CA HIS A 73 0.93 -8.19 13.26
C HIS A 73 0.61 -9.64 12.82
N HIS A 74 -0.05 -9.89 11.68
CA HIS A 74 -0.54 -11.24 11.34
C HIS A 74 0.35 -12.00 10.33
N THR A 75 1.59 -11.53 10.13
CA THR A 75 2.67 -12.22 9.39
C THR A 75 2.23 -12.89 8.07
N TYR A 76 2.21 -14.23 7.99
CA TYR A 76 1.93 -14.97 6.76
C TYR A 76 0.43 -15.11 6.46
N HIS A 77 -0.45 -14.99 7.46
CA HIS A 77 -1.90 -15.13 7.27
C HIS A 77 -2.47 -14.01 6.41
N ILE A 78 -2.06 -12.77 6.69
CA ILE A 78 -2.47 -11.60 5.89
C ILE A 78 -1.91 -11.68 4.46
N ARG A 79 -0.68 -12.20 4.29
CA ARG A 79 -0.04 -12.34 2.96
C ARG A 79 -0.87 -13.19 2.02
N ASN A 80 -1.27 -14.37 2.48
CA ASN A 80 -2.09 -15.30 1.69
C ASN A 80 -3.47 -14.71 1.33
N PHE A 81 -4.00 -13.83 2.19
CA PHE A 81 -5.26 -13.16 1.97
C PHE A 81 -5.14 -12.04 0.92
N LEU A 82 -4.11 -11.18 1.01
CA LEU A 82 -3.88 -10.07 0.09
C LEU A 82 -3.68 -10.52 -1.36
N GLN A 83 -3.03 -11.66 -1.58
CA GLN A 83 -2.76 -12.19 -2.91
C GLN A 83 -4.02 -12.65 -3.69
N LYS A 84 -5.13 -12.94 -3.01
CA LYS A 84 -6.30 -13.63 -3.61
C LYS A 84 -7.41 -12.72 -4.13
N LYS A 85 -7.46 -11.42 -3.77
CA LYS A 85 -8.71 -10.64 -3.88
C LYS A 85 -8.65 -9.28 -4.60
N ASP A 86 -7.62 -9.01 -5.39
CA ASP A 86 -7.38 -7.67 -5.98
C ASP A 86 -7.49 -6.53 -4.95
N LEU A 87 -7.31 -6.84 -3.66
CA LEU A 87 -7.65 -5.94 -2.56
C LEU A 87 -6.79 -4.69 -2.60
N LEU A 88 -5.49 -4.84 -2.90
CA LEU A 88 -4.57 -3.72 -3.01
C LEU A 88 -4.96 -2.77 -4.15
N LYS A 89 -5.37 -3.30 -5.32
CA LYS A 89 -5.86 -2.47 -6.43
C LYS A 89 -7.08 -1.67 -6.00
N ARG A 90 -8.03 -2.32 -5.31
CA ARG A 90 -9.25 -1.71 -4.79
C ARG A 90 -8.97 -0.62 -3.75
N ILE A 91 -8.05 -0.86 -2.82
CA ILE A 91 -7.62 0.16 -1.85
C ILE A 91 -7.03 1.38 -2.57
N LEU A 92 -6.20 1.17 -3.60
CA LEU A 92 -5.56 2.27 -4.33
C LEU A 92 -6.53 3.11 -5.17
N VAL A 93 -7.74 2.60 -5.48
CA VAL A 93 -8.82 3.42 -6.06
C VAL A 93 -9.17 4.61 -5.15
N LEU A 94 -9.03 4.44 -3.83
CA LEU A 94 -9.38 5.46 -2.84
C LEU A 94 -8.45 6.69 -2.89
N LEU A 95 -7.33 6.62 -3.61
CA LEU A 95 -6.52 7.81 -3.95
C LEU A 95 -7.31 8.85 -4.77
N LYS A 96 -8.42 8.44 -5.40
CA LYS A 96 -9.33 9.34 -6.15
C LYS A 96 -10.37 10.05 -5.27
N SER A 97 -10.43 9.76 -3.97
CA SER A 97 -11.35 10.42 -3.04
C SER A 97 -11.09 11.93 -2.98
N LYS A 98 -12.12 12.74 -2.72
CA LYS A 98 -11.98 14.17 -2.40
C LYS A 98 -11.45 14.40 -0.98
N HIS A 99 -11.49 13.38 -0.11
CA HIS A 99 -11.07 13.48 1.28
C HIS A 99 -9.59 13.11 1.41
N GLN A 100 -8.74 14.11 1.67
CA GLN A 100 -7.29 13.91 1.71
C GLN A 100 -6.83 12.89 2.76
N PHE A 101 -7.51 12.80 3.92
CA PHE A 101 -7.17 11.82 4.95
C PHE A 101 -7.32 10.37 4.44
N LEU A 102 -8.31 10.10 3.58
CA LEU A 102 -8.53 8.77 3.01
C LEU A 102 -7.47 8.44 1.97
N GLN A 103 -7.12 9.40 1.11
CA GLN A 103 -6.01 9.27 0.16
C GLN A 103 -4.70 8.92 0.89
N LEU A 104 -4.40 9.66 1.96
CA LEU A 104 -3.23 9.43 2.80
C LEU A 104 -3.26 8.05 3.47
N SER A 105 -4.42 7.56 3.89
CA SER A 105 -4.55 6.21 4.45
C SER A 105 -4.27 5.11 3.43
N ALA A 106 -4.80 5.23 2.21
CA ALA A 106 -4.52 4.26 1.14
C ALA A 106 -3.02 4.23 0.80
N LEU A 107 -2.40 5.40 0.68
CA LEU A 107 -0.95 5.52 0.46
C LEU A 107 -0.14 4.92 1.61
N ARG A 108 -0.53 5.19 2.86
CA ARG A 108 0.11 4.65 4.06
C ARG A 108 0.08 3.12 4.08
N LEU A 109 -1.03 2.50 3.70
CA LEU A 109 -1.11 1.04 3.63
C LEU A 109 -0.09 0.47 2.65
N LEU A 110 0.03 1.05 1.45
CA LEU A 110 1.05 0.59 0.51
C LEU A 110 2.47 0.84 1.03
N ARG A 111 2.72 2.00 1.63
CA ARG A 111 4.00 2.34 2.27
C ARG A 111 4.40 1.33 3.36
N ARG A 112 3.43 0.81 4.12
CA ARG A 112 3.65 -0.26 5.10
C ARG A 112 4.04 -1.57 4.44
N ILE A 113 3.35 -1.97 3.37
CA ILE A 113 3.69 -3.18 2.60
C ILE A 113 5.10 -3.09 2.02
N VAL A 114 5.44 -1.96 1.39
CA VAL A 114 6.79 -1.71 0.86
C VAL A 114 7.83 -1.72 1.99
N GLY A 115 7.48 -1.21 3.17
CA GLY A 115 8.31 -1.22 4.37
C GLY A 115 8.66 -2.60 4.92
N LEU A 116 7.87 -3.63 4.59
CA LEU A 116 8.20 -5.02 4.94
C LEU A 116 9.40 -5.55 4.16
N LYS A 117 9.74 -4.93 3.03
CA LYS A 117 10.87 -5.31 2.17
C LYS A 117 10.84 -6.79 1.74
N ASP A 118 9.65 -7.39 1.69
CA ASP A 118 9.43 -8.77 1.27
C ASP A 118 9.26 -8.82 -0.26
N GLU A 119 10.05 -9.68 -0.89
CA GLU A 119 10.12 -9.76 -2.35
C GLU A 119 8.83 -10.26 -3.00
N GLN A 120 8.05 -11.11 -2.32
CA GLN A 120 6.76 -11.55 -2.85
C GLN A 120 5.77 -10.40 -2.92
N TYR A 121 5.81 -9.46 -1.97
CA TYR A 121 5.02 -8.23 -2.05
C TYR A 121 5.52 -7.33 -3.18
N ASN A 122 6.84 -7.16 -3.34
CA ASN A 122 7.40 -6.38 -4.43
C ASN A 122 6.97 -6.92 -5.80
N LEU A 123 7.09 -8.23 -6.03
CA LEU A 123 6.63 -8.87 -7.26
C LEU A 123 5.12 -8.73 -7.48
N THR A 124 4.33 -8.78 -6.40
CA THR A 124 2.88 -8.55 -6.47
C THR A 124 2.56 -7.11 -6.86
N ILE A 125 3.32 -6.13 -6.34
CA ILE A 125 3.21 -4.71 -6.70
C ILE A 125 3.50 -4.52 -8.19
N VAL A 126 4.61 -5.08 -8.68
CA VAL A 126 5.02 -4.99 -10.09
C VAL A 126 3.97 -5.64 -10.99
N ARG A 127 3.63 -6.91 -10.75
CA ARG A 127 2.68 -7.70 -11.57
C ARG A 127 1.32 -7.04 -11.70
N ASN A 128 0.86 -6.37 -10.65
CA ASN A 128 -0.45 -5.73 -10.61
C ASN A 128 -0.42 -4.23 -10.95
N ASN A 129 0.75 -3.71 -11.32
CA ASN A 129 0.96 -2.31 -11.65
C ASN A 129 0.51 -1.33 -10.55
N LEU A 130 0.80 -1.64 -9.28
CA LEU A 130 0.21 -0.92 -8.14
C LEU A 130 0.77 0.50 -7.94
N PHE A 131 1.83 0.90 -8.63
CA PHE A 131 2.29 2.29 -8.60
C PHE A 131 1.54 3.21 -9.57
N ALA A 132 0.88 2.66 -10.61
CA ALA A 132 0.17 3.50 -11.58
C ALA A 132 -0.89 4.42 -10.93
N PRO A 133 -1.75 3.96 -10.00
CA PRO A 133 -2.70 4.85 -9.33
C PRO A 133 -2.03 5.96 -8.50
N ILE A 134 -0.81 5.72 -7.99
CA ILE A 134 -0.05 6.70 -7.21
C ILE A 134 0.52 7.77 -8.14
N VAL A 135 1.09 7.35 -9.26
CA VAL A 135 1.65 8.25 -10.29
C VAL A 135 0.52 9.11 -10.88
N ASP A 136 -0.65 8.53 -11.14
CA ASP A 136 -1.83 9.27 -11.60
C ASP A 136 -2.31 10.28 -10.55
N ALA A 137 -2.37 9.87 -9.27
CA ALA A 137 -2.73 10.78 -8.18
C ALA A 137 -1.69 11.90 -8.00
N PHE A 138 -0.41 11.59 -8.17
CA PHE A 138 0.69 12.56 -8.14
C PHE A 138 0.51 13.62 -9.24
N LYS A 139 0.28 13.19 -10.49
CA LYS A 139 0.01 14.08 -11.63
C LYS A 139 -1.24 14.95 -11.40
N ALA A 140 -2.30 14.35 -10.87
CA ALA A 140 -3.56 15.04 -10.59
C ALA A 140 -3.43 16.10 -9.49
N ASN A 141 -2.51 15.93 -8.54
CA ASN A 141 -2.33 16.86 -7.42
C ASN A 141 -1.76 18.23 -7.87
N LYS A 142 -1.19 18.32 -9.09
CA LYS A 142 -0.51 19.50 -9.66
C LYS A 142 0.45 20.14 -8.63
N ARG A 143 0.93 21.38 -8.82
CA ARG A 143 1.91 22.05 -7.93
C ARG A 143 1.43 22.33 -6.48
N ARG A 144 0.44 21.60 -5.97
CA ARG A 144 0.00 21.66 -4.58
C ARG A 144 1.04 20.89 -3.76
N TYR A 145 2.03 21.62 -3.24
CA TYR A 145 3.02 21.14 -2.27
C TYR A 145 2.34 20.84 -0.92
N ASN A 146 1.44 19.86 -0.91
CA ASN A 146 0.62 19.47 0.24
C ASN A 146 1.13 18.16 0.86
N LEU A 147 0.54 17.79 2.00
CA LEU A 147 0.93 16.58 2.74
C LEU A 147 0.88 15.30 1.90
N LEU A 148 -0.09 15.19 0.96
CA LEU A 148 -0.18 14.03 0.08
C LEU A 148 1.00 13.97 -0.89
N ASN A 149 1.37 15.11 -1.49
CA ASN A 149 2.54 15.20 -2.36
C ASN A 149 3.82 14.79 -1.61
N SER A 150 4.03 15.34 -0.41
CA SER A 150 5.18 14.99 0.43
C SER A 150 5.20 13.50 0.80
N ALA A 151 4.05 12.92 1.13
CA ALA A 151 3.96 11.49 1.45
C ALA A 151 4.22 10.59 0.24
N MET A 152 3.81 11.01 -0.98
CA MET A 152 4.13 10.27 -2.19
C MET A 152 5.63 10.32 -2.49
N ILE A 153 6.26 11.49 -2.37
CA ILE A 153 7.71 11.64 -2.54
C ILE A 153 8.46 10.79 -1.51
N GLU A 154 8.04 10.79 -0.25
CA GLU A 154 8.63 9.96 0.80
C GLU A 154 8.57 8.47 0.44
N LEU A 155 7.48 7.98 -0.16
CA LEU A 155 7.39 6.59 -0.60
C LEU A 155 8.47 6.24 -1.65
N PHE A 156 8.66 7.09 -2.65
CA PHE A 156 9.70 6.89 -3.67
C PHE A 156 11.11 7.01 -3.08
N GLU A 157 11.31 7.97 -2.19
CA GLU A 157 12.57 8.20 -1.49
C GLU A 157 12.94 7.01 -0.61
N PHE A 158 11.98 6.45 0.13
CA PHE A 158 12.17 5.25 0.93
C PHE A 158 12.62 4.06 0.08
N ILE A 159 11.98 3.84 -1.07
CA ILE A 159 12.35 2.76 -2.00
C ILE A 159 13.81 2.89 -2.47
N ARG A 160 14.25 4.13 -2.74
CA ARG A 160 15.61 4.44 -3.14
C ARG A 160 16.61 4.21 -2.01
N ILE A 161 16.32 4.77 -0.82
CA ILE A 161 17.21 4.69 0.36
C ILE A 161 17.38 3.24 0.82
N GLU A 162 16.29 2.46 0.85
CA GLU A 162 16.31 1.06 1.23
C GLU A 162 16.76 0.12 0.10
N ILE A 163 17.07 0.65 -1.09
CA ILE A 163 17.63 -0.11 -2.21
C ILE A 163 16.70 -1.28 -2.61
N ILE A 164 15.40 -1.02 -2.73
CA ILE A 164 14.42 -2.05 -3.12
C ILE A 164 14.47 -2.23 -4.65
N ASN A 165 15.50 -2.92 -5.15
CA ASN A 165 15.86 -3.02 -6.57
C ASN A 165 14.71 -3.41 -7.49
N THR A 166 13.88 -4.38 -7.08
CA THR A 166 12.70 -4.81 -7.85
C THR A 166 11.74 -3.65 -8.12
N LEU A 167 11.50 -2.82 -7.10
CA LEU A 167 10.64 -1.64 -7.23
C LEU A 167 11.34 -0.49 -7.94
N ILE A 168 12.64 -0.27 -7.70
CA ILE A 168 13.43 0.76 -8.40
C ILE A 168 13.36 0.52 -9.91
N ASN A 169 13.69 -0.69 -10.37
CA ASN A 169 13.68 -1.03 -11.80
C ASN A 169 12.29 -0.81 -12.40
N TYR A 170 11.27 -1.37 -11.76
CA TYR A 170 9.89 -1.22 -12.18
C TYR A 170 9.46 0.26 -12.26
N ILE A 171 9.77 1.07 -11.25
CA ILE A 171 9.38 2.49 -11.22
C ILE A 171 10.08 3.27 -12.33
N VAL A 172 11.38 3.07 -12.52
CA VAL A 172 12.16 3.80 -13.53
C VAL A 172 11.71 3.42 -14.94
N GLU A 173 11.54 2.14 -15.20
CA GLU A 173 11.20 1.63 -16.53
C GLU A 173 9.79 2.02 -16.97
N ASN A 174 8.86 2.16 -16.02
CA ASN A 174 7.44 2.37 -16.34
C ASN A 174 6.95 3.81 -16.13
N PHE A 175 7.58 4.60 -15.25
CA PHE A 175 7.02 5.88 -14.80
C PHE A 175 8.01 7.05 -14.75
N TYR A 176 9.30 6.85 -15.06
CA TYR A 176 10.27 7.94 -14.93
C TYR A 176 9.93 9.17 -15.78
N SER A 177 9.36 8.97 -16.97
CA SER A 177 8.92 10.06 -17.86
C SER A 177 7.85 10.94 -17.23
N ASP A 178 6.98 10.40 -16.37
CA ASP A 178 5.99 11.18 -15.61
C ASP A 178 6.66 12.10 -14.57
N PHE A 179 7.91 11.79 -14.16
CA PHE A 179 8.64 12.48 -13.10
C PHE A 179 9.79 13.38 -13.60
N GLU A 180 10.18 13.29 -14.86
CA GLU A 180 11.34 14.00 -15.42
C GLU A 180 11.26 15.52 -15.24
N SER A 181 10.05 16.08 -15.35
CA SER A 181 9.81 17.51 -15.17
C SER A 181 9.84 18.00 -13.72
N ILE A 182 9.99 17.10 -12.74
CA ILE A 182 9.98 17.42 -11.31
C ILE A 182 11.38 17.78 -10.87
N THR A 183 11.63 19.07 -10.64
CA THR A 183 12.95 19.60 -10.27
C THR A 183 13.04 20.13 -8.85
N TYR A 184 11.91 20.22 -8.13
CA TYR A 184 11.88 20.75 -6.76
C TYR A 184 12.33 19.74 -5.68
N VAL A 185 12.51 18.47 -6.06
CA VAL A 185 13.14 17.42 -5.23
C VAL A 185 14.13 16.62 -6.07
N LYS A 186 15.16 16.08 -5.43
CA LYS A 186 16.17 15.24 -6.09
C LYS A 186 15.77 13.76 -6.18
N THR A 187 14.79 13.31 -5.40
CA THR A 187 14.34 11.92 -5.28
C THR A 187 14.26 11.18 -6.61
N PHE A 188 13.56 11.71 -7.60
CA PHE A 188 13.36 11.03 -8.89
C PHE A 188 14.63 10.99 -9.72
N GLN A 189 15.42 12.07 -9.74
CA GLN A 189 16.71 12.12 -10.43
C GLN A 189 17.70 11.12 -9.82
N ASP A 190 17.80 11.09 -8.49
CA ASP A 190 18.67 10.17 -7.75
C ASP A 190 18.26 8.71 -7.97
N LEU A 191 16.96 8.44 -8.06
CA LEU A 191 16.42 7.10 -8.34
C LEU A 191 16.82 6.63 -9.75
N LYS A 192 16.79 7.53 -10.76
CA LYS A 192 17.26 7.24 -12.12
C LYS A 192 18.76 7.03 -12.20
N LEU A 193 19.54 7.89 -11.55
CA LEU A 193 21.01 7.77 -11.50
C LEU A 193 21.42 6.43 -10.90
N TYR A 194 20.76 6.02 -9.82
CA TYR A 194 21.00 4.74 -9.19
C TYR A 194 20.71 3.56 -10.13
N TYR A 195 19.54 3.57 -10.79
CA TYR A 195 19.17 2.55 -11.77
C TYR A 195 20.20 2.42 -12.91
N ASN A 196 20.61 3.55 -13.51
CA ASN A 196 21.57 3.54 -14.61
C ASN A 196 22.92 2.96 -14.15
N ALA A 197 23.42 3.40 -12.99
CA ALA A 197 24.69 2.90 -12.44
C ALA A 197 24.66 1.40 -12.11
N GLN A 198 23.50 0.84 -11.74
CA GLN A 198 23.35 -0.61 -11.58
C GLN A 198 23.33 -1.35 -12.92
N ARG A 199 22.65 -0.80 -13.92
CA ARG A 199 22.55 -1.42 -15.25
C ARG A 199 23.92 -1.50 -15.92
N ASP A 200 24.68 -0.41 -15.88
CA ASP A 200 26.04 -0.33 -16.44
C ASP A 200 27.01 -1.34 -15.78
N LYS A 201 26.75 -1.73 -14.51
CA LYS A 201 27.54 -2.77 -13.83
C LYS A 201 27.17 -4.20 -14.24
N ARG A 202 25.95 -4.43 -14.72
CA ARG A 202 25.48 -5.76 -15.17
C ARG A 202 25.86 -6.05 -16.63
N GLU A 203 26.07 -5.00 -17.41
CA GLU A 203 26.47 -5.06 -18.82
C GLU A 203 28.00 -5.14 -19.02
N ARG A 204 28.77 -5.07 -17.93
CA ARG A 204 30.23 -5.29 -17.89
C ARG A 204 30.54 -6.68 -17.35
#